data_AF-A0A3M1KV57-F1
#
_entry.id   AF-A0A3M1KV57-F1
#
_cell.length_a   1.000
_cell.length_b   1.000
_cell.length_c   1.000
_cell.angle_alpha   90.00
_cell.angle_beta   90.00
_cell.angle_gamma   90.00
#
_symmetry.space_group_name_H-M   'P 1'
#
loop_
_entity.id
_entity.type
_entity.pdbx_description
1 polymer ?
#
loop_
_entity_poly.entity_id
_entity_poly.type
_entity_poly.pdbx_seq_one_letter_code
_entity_poly.pdbx_strand_id
1 'polypeptide(L)'
;MEEWKQTLKELLDDLPAFFGEIHRLLSPSSPRFNDFVHQSSRFQAVQMDLIRGTINRADADLTLNNIRFALLQLLDMLESSDLKAEFQPAASEEPAGPPLGEYHSLTCDRVPQNDRFHELFQQQKETKKTHFFYVYGLDRHSHLGLFNRIAYDLEGRL
;
A
#
# COMPACT_ATOMS: atom_id res chain seq x y z
N MET A 1 -2.71 26.07 -4.01
CA MET A 1 -1.92 24.84 -4.16
C MET A 1 -1.76 24.24 -2.79
N GLU A 2 -1.98 22.93 -2.65
CA GLU A 2 -1.84 22.23 -1.38
C GLU A 2 -0.38 22.31 -0.89
N GLU A 3 -0.13 22.94 0.26
CA GLU A 3 1.22 23.23 0.78
C GLU A 3 2.09 21.96 0.87
N TRP A 4 1.50 20.81 1.20
CA TRP A 4 2.19 19.53 1.30
C TRP A 4 2.76 19.04 -0.04
N LYS A 5 2.10 19.32 -1.18
CA LYS A 5 2.62 18.98 -2.51
C LYS A 5 3.86 19.80 -2.85
N GLN A 6 3.88 21.07 -2.43
CA GLN A 6 5.02 21.95 -2.66
C GLN A 6 6.24 21.47 -1.88
N THR A 7 6.06 21.14 -0.60
CA THR A 7 7.11 20.55 0.25
C THR A 7 7.68 19.27 -0.37
N LEU A 8 6.81 18.38 -0.86
CA LEU A 8 7.27 17.14 -1.51
C LEU A 8 8.02 17.39 -2.83
N LYS A 9 7.64 18.41 -3.60
CA LYS A 9 8.35 18.78 -4.84
C LYS A 9 9.76 19.30 -4.55
N GLU A 10 9.94 20.05 -3.47
CA GLU A 10 11.25 20.54 -3.04
C GLU A 10 12.17 19.41 -2.55
N LEU A 11 11.60 18.34 -2.00
CA LEU A 11 12.35 17.17 -1.52
C LEU A 11 12.79 16.22 -2.65
N LEU A 12 12.36 16.39 -3.91
CA LEU A 12 12.70 15.45 -5.00
C LEU A 12 14.21 15.35 -5.30
N ASP A 13 14.98 16.37 -4.93
CA ASP A 13 16.44 16.34 -5.06
C ASP A 13 17.07 15.40 -4.01
N ASP A 14 16.48 15.31 -2.81
CA ASP A 14 16.84 14.42 -1.71
C ASP A 14 15.83 13.25 -1.61
N LEU A 15 16.00 12.27 -2.50
CA LEU A 15 15.14 11.09 -2.58
C LEU A 15 14.96 10.35 -1.24
N PRO A 16 16.00 10.13 -0.41
CA PRO A 16 15.82 9.58 0.94
C PRO A 16 14.82 10.36 1.81
N ALA A 17 14.97 11.69 1.88
CA ALA A 17 14.07 12.55 2.66
C ALA A 17 12.66 12.54 2.06
N PHE A 18 12.55 12.58 0.74
CA PHE A 18 11.28 12.47 0.02
C PHE A 18 10.50 11.21 0.37
N PHE A 19 11.15 10.03 0.33
CA PHE A 19 10.48 8.77 0.65
C PHE A 19 10.06 8.71 2.13
N GLY A 20 10.87 9.25 3.03
CA GLY A 20 10.49 9.38 4.45
C GLY A 20 9.23 10.21 4.64
N GLU A 21 9.16 11.35 3.97
CA GLU A 21 8.03 12.28 4.11
C GLU A 21 6.75 11.74 3.45
N ILE A 22 6.85 11.10 2.28
CA ILE A 22 5.70 10.43 1.65
C ILE A 22 5.17 9.29 2.52
N HIS A 23 6.03 8.48 3.13
CA HIS A 23 5.56 7.43 4.05
C HIS A 23 4.84 7.99 5.29
N ARG A 24 5.22 9.19 5.71
CA ARG A 24 4.55 9.91 6.80
C ARG A 24 3.16 10.40 6.40
N LEU A 25 3.03 11.01 5.22
CA LEU A 25 1.82 11.68 4.73
C LEU A 25 0.79 10.73 4.12
N LEU A 26 1.24 9.75 3.32
CA LEU A 26 0.38 8.93 2.49
C LEU A 26 -0.26 7.79 3.27
N SER A 27 -1.56 7.55 3.05
CA SER A 27 -2.25 6.42 3.65
C SER A 27 -1.78 5.11 2.98
N PRO A 28 -1.47 4.04 3.76
CA PRO A 28 -1.20 2.72 3.21
C PRO A 28 -2.35 2.12 2.40
N SER A 29 -3.58 2.59 2.62
CA SER A 29 -4.77 2.17 1.88
C SER A 29 -4.91 2.82 0.51
N SER A 30 -4.13 3.87 0.21
CA SER A 30 -4.19 4.54 -1.09
C SER A 30 -3.69 3.59 -2.19
N PRO A 31 -4.38 3.51 -3.35
CA PRO A 31 -3.88 2.75 -4.50
C PRO A 31 -2.51 3.26 -4.98
N ARG A 32 -2.20 4.55 -4.74
CA ARG A 32 -0.93 5.19 -5.12
C ARG A 32 0.23 4.83 -4.18
N PHE A 33 -0.05 4.35 -2.97
CA PHE A 33 0.98 3.96 -2.01
C PHE A 33 1.91 2.88 -2.56
N ASN A 34 1.35 1.90 -3.27
CA ASN A 34 2.13 0.83 -3.91
C ASN A 34 3.08 1.36 -4.98
N ASP A 35 2.67 2.37 -5.74
CA ASP A 35 3.52 3.00 -6.75
C ASP A 35 4.75 3.66 -6.10
N PHE A 36 4.56 4.34 -4.96
CA PHE A 36 5.66 4.93 -4.19
C PHE A 36 6.58 3.88 -3.58
N VAL A 37 6.04 2.79 -3.04
CA VAL A 37 6.84 1.66 -2.54
C VAL A 37 7.68 1.06 -3.67
N HIS A 38 7.12 0.93 -4.87
CA HIS A 38 7.85 0.43 -6.02
C HIS A 38 9.03 1.36 -6.40
N GLN A 39 8.81 2.67 -6.45
CA GLN A 39 9.90 3.62 -6.73
C GLN A 39 10.97 3.63 -5.63
N SER A 40 10.58 3.49 -4.37
CA SER A 40 11.51 3.37 -3.23
C SER A 40 12.39 2.13 -3.36
N SER A 41 11.80 0.98 -3.71
CA SER A 41 12.56 -0.25 -3.96
C SER A 41 13.54 -0.10 -5.12
N ARG A 42 13.13 0.54 -6.22
CA ARG A 42 14.02 0.83 -7.36
C ARG A 42 15.18 1.73 -6.96
N PHE A 43 14.93 2.76 -6.16
CA PHE A 43 15.98 3.63 -5.63
C PHE A 43 17.01 2.84 -4.81
N GLN A 44 16.54 2.01 -3.88
CA GLN A 44 17.43 1.16 -3.05
C GLN A 44 18.25 0.20 -3.91
N ALA A 45 17.66 -0.42 -4.93
CA ALA A 45 18.36 -1.31 -5.83
C ALA A 45 19.51 -0.60 -6.55
N VAL A 46 19.25 0.58 -7.12
CA VAL A 46 20.28 1.39 -7.81
C VAL A 46 21.40 1.79 -6.86
N GLN A 47 21.09 2.16 -5.61
CA GLN A 47 22.10 2.48 -4.60
C GLN A 47 22.98 1.25 -4.30
N MET A 48 22.37 0.08 -4.12
CA MET A 48 23.12 -1.15 -3.88
C MET A 48 24.00 -1.55 -5.06
N ASP A 49 23.50 -1.40 -6.29
CA ASP A 49 24.23 -1.69 -7.51
C ASP A 49 25.43 -0.74 -7.68
N LEU A 50 25.25 0.54 -7.38
CA LEU A 50 26.33 1.52 -7.39
C LEU A 50 27.41 1.19 -6.35
N ILE A 51 27.01 0.84 -5.12
CA ILE A 51 27.95 0.45 -4.04
C ILE A 51 28.73 -0.82 -4.42
N ARG A 52 28.06 -1.78 -5.06
CA ARG A 52 28.69 -3.03 -5.52
C ARG A 52 29.53 -2.85 -6.77
N GLY A 53 29.45 -1.68 -7.43
CA GLY A 53 30.13 -1.40 -8.69
C GLY A 53 29.60 -2.23 -9.86
N THR A 54 28.36 -2.74 -9.78
CA THR A 54 27.72 -3.48 -10.88
C THR A 54 27.26 -2.56 -12.01
N ILE A 55 27.05 -1.28 -11.69
CA ILE A 55 26.73 -0.21 -12.64
C ILE A 55 27.72 0.95 -12.49
N ASN A 56 27.91 1.71 -13.56
CA ASN A 56 28.67 2.95 -13.50
C ASN A 56 27.79 4.11 -12.99
N ARG A 57 28.44 5.23 -12.66
CA ARG A 57 27.75 6.41 -12.11
C ARG A 57 26.80 7.08 -13.11
N ALA A 58 27.13 7.09 -14.40
CA ALA A 58 26.29 7.71 -15.42
C ALA A 58 24.96 6.98 -15.59
N ASP A 59 24.98 5.65 -15.57
CA ASP A 59 23.79 4.80 -15.65
C ASP A 59 22.93 4.91 -14.37
N ALA A 60 23.59 5.02 -13.20
CA ALA A 60 22.92 5.29 -11.94
C ALA A 60 22.21 6.65 -11.98
N ASP A 61 22.90 7.72 -12.42
CA ASP A 61 22.34 9.07 -12.52
C ASP A 61 21.13 9.11 -13.47
N LEU A 62 21.22 8.44 -14.62
CA LEU A 62 20.09 8.30 -15.55
C LEU A 62 18.88 7.62 -14.89
N THR A 63 19.12 6.53 -14.17
CA THR A 63 18.05 5.78 -13.50
C THR A 63 17.42 6.59 -12.37
N LEU A 64 18.23 7.33 -11.59
CA LEU A 64 17.74 8.21 -10.53
C LEU A 64 16.91 9.37 -11.10
N ASN A 65 17.28 9.94 -12.24
CA ASN A 65 16.49 10.97 -12.91
C ASN A 65 15.16 10.43 -13.43
N ASN A 66 15.13 9.20 -13.96
CA ASN A 66 13.89 8.53 -14.34
C ASN A 66 12.98 8.26 -13.13
N ILE A 67 13.56 7.92 -11.97
CA ILE A 67 12.81 7.76 -10.71
C ILE A 67 12.22 9.11 -10.29
N ARG A 68 13.00 10.20 -10.28
CA ARG A 68 12.51 11.55 -9.95
C ARG A 68 11.36 11.97 -10.85
N PHE A 69 11.47 11.74 -12.16
CA PHE A 69 10.41 12.05 -13.10
C PHE A 69 9.13 11.25 -12.82
N ALA A 70 9.25 9.95 -12.57
CA ALA A 70 8.09 9.12 -12.21
C ALA A 70 7.44 9.58 -10.90
N LEU A 71 8.25 9.95 -9.90
CA LEU A 71 7.75 10.48 -8.62
C LEU A 71 7.02 11.81 -8.79
N LEU A 72 7.53 12.71 -9.65
CA LEU A 72 6.85 13.95 -10.00
C LEU A 72 5.48 13.69 -10.62
N GLN A 73 5.38 12.73 -11.54
CA GLN A 73 4.10 12.33 -12.13
C GLN A 73 3.14 11.75 -11.09
N LEU A 74 3.64 10.91 -10.17
CA LEU A 74 2.83 10.38 -9.08
C LEU A 74 2.33 11.48 -8.15
N LEU A 75 3.17 12.48 -7.85
CA LEU A 75 2.78 13.65 -7.04
C LEU A 75 1.64 14.45 -7.68
N ASP A 76 1.69 14.64 -8.99
CA ASP A 76 0.64 15.38 -9.71
C ASP A 76 -0.68 14.59 -9.76
N MET A 77 -0.63 13.26 -9.64
CA MET A 77 -1.80 12.38 -9.56
C MET A 77 -2.36 12.18 -8.15
N LEU A 78 -1.66 12.64 -7.10
CA LEU A 78 -2.12 12.45 -5.73
C LEU A 78 -3.30 13.38 -5.42
N GLU A 79 -4.29 12.84 -4.72
CA GLU A 79 -5.45 13.58 -4.24
C GLU A 79 -5.43 13.68 -2.71
N SER A 80 -6.16 14.65 -2.14
CA SER A 80 -6.28 14.80 -0.68
C SER A 80 -6.83 13.53 0.01
N SER A 81 -7.63 12.73 -0.68
CA SER A 81 -8.16 11.44 -0.19
C SER A 81 -7.09 10.36 -0.01
N ASP A 82 -5.94 10.49 -0.68
CA ASP A 82 -4.83 9.53 -0.56
C ASP A 82 -4.03 9.72 0.73
N LEU A 83 -4.18 10.87 1.38
CA LEU A 83 -3.48 11.21 2.62
C LEU A 83 -4.08 10.48 3.82
N LYS A 84 -3.29 10.27 4.87
CA LYS A 84 -3.81 9.81 6.17
C LYS A 84 -4.83 10.81 6.71
N ALA A 85 -5.81 10.32 7.47
CA ALA A 85 -6.88 11.13 8.06
C ALA A 85 -6.37 12.35 8.85
N GLU A 86 -5.18 12.24 9.48
CA GLU A 86 -4.50 13.33 10.19
C GLU A 86 -4.15 14.54 9.32
N PHE A 87 -3.98 14.33 8.01
CA PHE A 87 -3.59 15.34 7.02
C PHE A 87 -4.72 15.66 6.03
N GLN A 88 -5.89 15.04 6.19
CA GLN A 88 -7.06 15.37 5.41
C GLN A 88 -7.67 16.67 5.95
N PRO A 89 -8.05 17.64 5.09
CA PRO A 89 -8.86 18.76 5.53
C PRO A 89 -10.17 18.23 6.12
N ALA A 90 -10.59 18.75 7.27
CA ALA A 90 -11.75 18.27 8.02
C ALA A 90 -13.01 18.19 7.13
N ALA A 91 -13.26 17.01 6.56
CA ALA A 91 -14.48 16.68 5.86
C ALA A 91 -15.49 16.15 6.88
N SER A 92 -16.71 16.67 6.76
CA SER A 92 -17.87 16.41 7.62
C SER A 92 -18.02 14.95 8.04
N GLU A 93 -18.30 14.77 9.34
CA GLU A 93 -18.65 13.52 10.00
C GLU A 93 -19.74 12.76 9.24
N GLU A 94 -19.36 11.84 8.36
CA GLU A 94 -20.21 10.70 8.04
C GLU A 94 -19.89 9.59 9.06
N PRO A 95 -20.91 8.90 9.61
CA PRO A 95 -20.70 7.91 10.65
C PRO A 95 -19.92 6.74 10.08
N ALA A 96 -18.63 6.71 10.42
CA ALA A 96 -17.76 5.58 10.19
C ALA A 96 -18.43 4.32 10.75
N GLY A 97 -18.60 3.31 9.91
CA GLY A 97 -18.93 1.97 10.35
C GLY A 97 -17.93 1.47 11.41
N PRO A 98 -18.24 0.36 12.10
CA PRO A 98 -17.43 -0.15 13.18
C PRO A 98 -15.94 -0.22 12.78
N PRO A 99 -15.02 0.27 13.64
CA PRO A 99 -13.62 0.41 13.29
C PRO A 99 -13.03 -0.97 13.00
N LEU A 100 -12.60 -1.18 11.75
CA LEU A 100 -11.80 -2.34 11.38
C LEU A 100 -10.46 -2.26 12.15
N GLY A 101 -10.07 -3.35 12.80
CA GLY A 101 -8.86 -3.39 13.63
C GLY A 101 -7.58 -3.03 12.85
N GLU A 102 -6.55 -2.57 13.57
CA GLU A 102 -5.30 -1.95 13.05
C GLU A 102 -4.64 -2.67 11.86
N TYR A 103 -4.82 -3.98 11.72
CA TYR A 103 -4.18 -4.80 10.69
C TYR A 103 -5.02 -5.01 9.42
N HIS A 104 -6.30 -4.62 9.41
CA HIS A 104 -7.18 -4.76 8.23
C HIS A 104 -7.00 -3.61 7.22
N SER A 105 -6.39 -2.50 7.61
CA SER A 105 -6.09 -1.35 6.72
C SER A 105 -5.09 -1.69 5.61
N LEU A 106 -4.31 -2.77 5.75
CA LEU A 106 -3.21 -3.13 4.85
C LEU A 106 -3.56 -4.15 3.77
N THR A 107 -4.80 -4.65 3.69
CA THR A 107 -5.14 -5.72 2.73
C THR A 107 -6.48 -5.53 2.05
N CYS A 108 -6.62 -4.38 1.38
CA CYS A 108 -7.75 -4.01 0.53
C CYS A 108 -9.06 -3.80 1.30
N ASP A 109 -9.81 -2.78 0.95
CA ASP A 109 -11.25 -2.78 1.24
C ASP A 109 -11.88 -3.94 0.46
N ARG A 110 -12.10 -5.05 1.16
CA ARG A 110 -12.67 -6.28 0.60
C ARG A 110 -14.16 -6.35 0.79
N VAL A 111 -14.82 -5.33 1.35
CA VAL A 111 -16.27 -5.35 1.54
C VAL A 111 -16.98 -5.66 0.21
N PRO A 112 -16.66 -4.98 -0.91
CA PRO A 112 -17.30 -5.29 -2.20
C PRO A 112 -16.98 -6.70 -2.72
N GLN A 113 -15.76 -7.20 -2.47
CA GLN A 113 -15.35 -8.55 -2.89
C GLN A 113 -15.99 -9.63 -2.04
N ASN A 114 -16.17 -9.38 -0.74
CA ASN A 114 -16.74 -10.32 0.21
C ASN A 114 -18.26 -10.42 0.01
N ASP A 115 -18.93 -9.28 -0.17
CA ASP A 115 -20.35 -9.23 -0.54
C ASP A 115 -20.57 -10.00 -1.84
N ARG A 116 -19.74 -9.73 -2.85
CA ARG A 116 -19.82 -10.43 -4.14
C ARG A 116 -19.53 -11.93 -4.01
N PHE A 117 -18.57 -12.32 -3.20
CA PHE A 117 -18.25 -13.72 -2.94
C PHE A 117 -19.43 -14.43 -2.26
N HIS A 118 -20.03 -13.82 -1.23
CA HIS A 118 -21.16 -14.41 -0.51
C HIS A 118 -22.41 -14.52 -1.38
N GLU A 119 -22.71 -13.53 -2.21
CA GLU A 119 -23.77 -13.62 -3.22
C GLU A 119 -23.57 -14.83 -4.14
N LEU A 120 -22.38 -14.95 -4.75
CA LEU A 120 -22.06 -16.03 -5.69
C LEU A 120 -22.03 -17.39 -4.99
N PHE A 121 -21.49 -17.44 -3.77
CA PHE A 121 -21.43 -18.67 -2.98
C PHE A 121 -22.83 -19.15 -2.61
N GLN A 122 -23.71 -18.29 -2.11
CA GLN A 122 -25.09 -18.68 -1.75
C GLN A 122 -25.88 -19.16 -2.98
N GLN A 123 -25.70 -18.51 -4.14
CA GLN A 123 -26.33 -18.94 -5.39
C GLN A 123 -25.85 -20.33 -5.86
N GLN A 124 -24.60 -20.68 -5.59
CA GLN A 124 -23.97 -21.91 -6.11
C GLN A 124 -23.83 -23.03 -5.06
N LYS A 125 -24.13 -22.74 -3.79
CA LYS A 125 -23.97 -23.64 -2.63
C LYS A 125 -24.69 -24.97 -2.80
N GLU A 126 -25.86 -24.95 -3.44
CA GLU A 126 -26.71 -26.14 -3.62
C GLU A 126 -26.39 -26.91 -4.91
N THR A 127 -25.75 -26.27 -5.89
CA THR A 127 -25.57 -26.83 -7.23
C THR A 127 -24.17 -27.35 -7.53
N LYS A 128 -23.11 -26.86 -6.86
CA LYS A 128 -21.74 -27.32 -7.09
C LYS A 128 -20.94 -27.47 -5.79
N LYS A 129 -20.24 -28.60 -5.64
CA LYS A 129 -19.19 -28.75 -4.62
C LYS A 129 -18.02 -27.84 -4.98
N THR A 130 -17.77 -26.82 -4.17
CA THR A 130 -16.62 -25.93 -4.33
C THR A 130 -15.39 -26.55 -3.69
N HIS A 131 -14.33 -26.75 -4.49
CA HIS A 131 -13.02 -27.20 -4.00
C HIS A 131 -12.14 -25.98 -3.73
N PHE A 132 -11.64 -25.85 -2.50
CA PHE A 132 -10.68 -24.81 -2.14
C PHE A 132 -9.26 -25.29 -2.45
N PHE A 133 -8.56 -24.56 -3.32
CA PHE A 133 -7.13 -24.77 -3.54
C PHE A 133 -6.36 -23.67 -2.81
N TYR A 134 -5.59 -24.05 -1.81
CA TYR A 134 -4.63 -23.17 -1.16
C TYR A 134 -3.30 -23.27 -1.91
N VAL A 135 -2.81 -22.14 -2.43
CA VAL A 135 -1.46 -22.07 -3.00
C VAL A 135 -0.47 -21.99 -1.83
N TYR A 136 0.18 -23.12 -1.53
CA TYR A 136 1.23 -23.20 -0.53
C TYR A 136 2.54 -22.69 -1.14
N GLY A 137 2.93 -21.45 -0.79
CA GLY A 137 4.24 -20.93 -1.15
C GLY A 137 4.33 -19.40 -1.20
N LEU A 138 4.43 -18.76 -0.03
CA LEU A 138 5.11 -17.47 0.20
C LEU A 138 5.52 -17.48 1.69
N ASP A 139 6.66 -18.11 1.99
CA ASP A 139 7.15 -18.65 3.27
C ASP A 139 7.33 -17.68 4.47
N ARG A 140 6.53 -16.62 4.63
CA ARG A 140 6.63 -15.75 5.83
C ARG A 140 5.33 -15.32 6.49
N HIS A 141 4.16 -15.67 5.94
CA HIS A 141 2.88 -15.14 6.46
C HIS A 141 1.96 -16.17 7.14
N SER A 142 2.27 -17.48 7.11
CA SER A 142 1.17 -18.46 7.25
C SER A 142 0.87 -19.01 8.66
N HIS A 143 1.78 -18.99 9.64
CA HIS A 143 1.49 -19.61 10.95
C HIS A 143 0.93 -18.61 11.98
N LEU A 144 1.51 -17.42 12.09
CA LEU A 144 1.05 -16.38 13.02
C LEU A 144 -0.34 -15.85 12.63
N GLY A 145 -0.59 -15.63 11.34
CA GLY A 145 -1.90 -15.20 10.85
C GLY A 145 -3.00 -16.22 11.11
N LEU A 146 -2.70 -17.51 10.89
CA LEU A 146 -3.65 -18.59 11.16
C LEU A 146 -3.90 -18.79 12.66
N PHE A 147 -2.84 -18.75 13.47
CA PHE A 147 -2.95 -18.86 14.92
C PHE A 147 -3.78 -17.72 15.51
N ASN A 148 -3.50 -16.48 15.12
CA ASN A 148 -4.25 -15.31 15.58
C ASN A 148 -5.71 -15.39 15.15
N ARG A 149 -5.98 -15.87 13.93
CA ARG A 149 -7.36 -16.05 13.45
C ARG A 149 -8.13 -17.09 14.27
N ILE A 150 -7.51 -18.21 14.61
CA ILE A 150 -8.13 -19.23 15.47
C ILE A 150 -8.36 -18.67 16.88
N ALA A 151 -7.40 -17.93 17.42
CA ALA A 151 -7.52 -17.29 18.73
C ALA A 151 -8.69 -16.29 18.76
N TYR A 152 -8.82 -15.43 17.74
CA TYR A 152 -9.91 -14.46 17.65
C TYR A 152 -11.29 -15.09 17.45
N ASP A 153 -11.36 -16.24 16.76
CA ASP A 153 -12.62 -16.99 16.57
C ASP A 153 -13.09 -17.58 17.90
N LEU A 154 -12.15 -18.15 18.66
CA LEU A 154 -12.41 -18.65 20.01
C LEU A 154 -12.80 -17.55 21.00
N GLU A 155 -12.31 -16.32 20.78
CA GLU A 155 -12.65 -15.14 21.58
C GLU A 155 -13.94 -14.43 21.11
N GLY A 156 -14.54 -14.85 20.00
CA GLY A 156 -15.75 -14.23 19.43
C GLY A 156 -15.55 -12.82 18.88
N ARG A 157 -14.34 -12.52 18.39
CA ARG A 157 -13.91 -11.18 17.92
C ARG A 157 -13.75 -11.10 16.40
N LEU A 158 -14.21 -12.12 15.68
CA LEU A 158 -14.22 -12.22 14.21
C LEU A 158 -15.57 -11.81 13.62
#